data_AF-A0A7S3PYZ6-F1
#
_entry.id   AF-A0A7S3PYZ6-F1
#
_cell.length_a   1.000
_cell.length_b   1.000
_cell.length_c   1.000
_cell.angle_alpha   90.00
_cell.angle_beta   90.00
_cell.angle_gamma   90.00
#
_symmetry.space_group_name_H-M   'P 1'
#
loop_
_entity.id
_entity.type
_entity.pdbx_description
1 polymer ?
#
loop_
_entity_poly.entity_id
_entity_poly.type
_entity_poly.pdbx_seq_one_letter_code
_entity_poly.pdbx_strand_id
1 'polypeptide(L)'
;MADQNIEGEVVREIHLKISPQYATIVVVPKADEVNDANFPRNLHNAAELFLRVGMVENAAKLKTCVDGMITTYKENPDGKSGMRLGRACACWSCGYCGLPKNYQEGKSKKGPPGPCNHCGEPDQVNWLKVTTQQGKKGSEIPWIELAPLTEEEEKKKKDAEMAAKRAEIEANVKKAIQERKLVENSS
;
A
#
# COMPACT_ATOMS: atom_id res chain seq x y z
N MET A 1 20.54 3.77 -21.14
CA MET A 1 21.30 4.95 -20.67
C MET A 1 21.86 4.57 -19.30
N ALA A 2 23.11 4.94 -19.05
CA ALA A 2 23.99 4.29 -18.07
C ALA A 2 23.59 4.53 -16.60
N ASP A 3 23.64 3.46 -15.81
CA ASP A 3 23.62 3.51 -14.35
C ASP A 3 24.78 4.38 -13.85
N GLN A 4 24.49 5.43 -13.09
CA GLN A 4 25.50 6.28 -12.47
C GLN A 4 25.77 5.77 -11.05
N ASN A 5 26.91 5.10 -10.87
CA ASN A 5 27.44 4.78 -9.55
C ASN A 5 27.99 6.06 -8.91
N ILE A 6 27.23 6.62 -7.97
CA ILE A 6 27.72 7.64 -7.04
C ILE A 6 28.13 6.89 -5.76
N GLU A 7 29.37 7.10 -5.34
CA GLU A 7 30.09 6.45 -4.25
C GLU A 7 29.22 5.94 -3.08
N GLY A 8 29.06 4.62 -2.99
CA GLY A 8 28.66 3.92 -1.76
C GLY A 8 27.19 4.01 -1.33
N GLU A 9 26.37 4.84 -1.98
CA GLU A 9 24.94 4.93 -1.69
C GLU A 9 24.16 4.14 -2.75
N VAL A 10 23.39 3.13 -2.33
CA VAL A 10 22.50 2.40 -3.24
C VAL A 10 21.36 3.35 -3.60
N VAL A 11 21.56 4.21 -4.58
CA VAL A 11 20.53 5.08 -5.14
C VAL A 11 19.53 4.17 -5.87
N ARG A 12 18.48 3.76 -5.17
CA ARG A 12 17.35 3.07 -5.81
C ARG A 12 16.57 4.13 -6.57
N GLU A 13 16.51 4.00 -7.89
CA GLU A 13 15.62 4.81 -8.70
C GLU A 13 14.16 4.40 -8.39
N ILE A 14 13.50 5.14 -7.51
CA ILE A 14 12.10 4.88 -7.14
C ILE A 14 11.21 5.68 -8.08
N HIS A 15 10.64 5.01 -9.08
CA HIS A 15 9.65 5.62 -9.97
C HIS A 15 8.24 5.55 -9.34
N LEU A 16 7.87 6.59 -8.59
CA LEU A 16 6.58 6.69 -7.89
C LEU A 16 5.50 7.34 -8.79
N LYS A 17 4.60 6.51 -9.34
CA LYS A 17 3.38 6.98 -10.01
C LYS A 17 2.19 6.99 -9.05
N ILE A 18 1.72 8.18 -8.69
CA ILE A 18 0.53 8.38 -7.86
C ILE A 18 -0.71 8.43 -8.76
N SER A 19 -1.68 7.57 -8.48
CA SER A 19 -2.92 7.51 -9.28
C SER A 19 -3.82 8.71 -8.98
N PRO A 20 -4.49 9.31 -9.99
CA PRO A 20 -5.53 10.31 -9.78
C PRO A 20 -6.71 9.79 -8.94
N GLN A 21 -6.91 8.46 -8.91
CA GLN A 21 -7.96 7.83 -8.10
C GLN A 21 -7.80 8.10 -6.60
N TYR A 22 -6.60 8.47 -6.14
CA TYR A 22 -6.38 8.77 -4.72
C TYR A 22 -7.15 10.01 -4.26
N ALA A 23 -7.52 10.88 -5.20
CA ALA A 23 -8.33 12.07 -4.91
C ALA A 23 -9.76 11.73 -4.45
N THR A 24 -10.25 10.50 -4.71
CA THR A 24 -11.58 10.05 -4.23
C THR A 24 -11.57 9.65 -2.75
N ILE A 25 -10.39 9.57 -2.14
CA ILE A 25 -10.21 9.22 -0.73
C ILE A 25 -9.86 10.51 0.03
N VAL A 26 -10.86 11.05 0.69
CA VAL A 26 -10.80 12.32 1.42
C VAL A 26 -10.14 12.09 2.77
N VAL A 27 -9.23 12.99 3.13
CA VAL A 27 -8.66 13.07 4.48
C VAL A 27 -9.54 13.99 5.30
N VAL A 28 -10.01 13.50 6.45
CA VAL A 28 -10.89 14.27 7.33
C VAL A 28 -10.02 15.03 8.33
N PRO A 29 -10.00 16.38 8.27
CA PRO A 29 -9.25 17.19 9.23
C PRO A 29 -9.85 17.03 10.63
N LYS A 30 -9.01 17.13 11.65
CA LYS A 30 -9.42 17.33 13.04
C LYS A 30 -9.97 18.74 13.24
N ALA A 31 -10.58 18.99 14.40
CA ALA A 31 -11.23 20.25 14.70
C ALA A 31 -10.29 21.47 14.60
N ASP A 32 -9.03 21.29 14.98
CA ASP A 32 -7.95 22.28 14.91
C ASP A 32 -7.32 22.43 13.51
N GLU A 33 -7.54 21.46 12.62
CA GLU A 33 -6.98 21.43 11.26
C GLU A 33 -7.97 21.94 10.18
N VAL A 34 -9.26 22.12 10.51
CA VAL A 34 -10.34 22.44 9.54
C VAL A 34 -10.05 23.69 8.71
N ASN A 35 -9.45 24.70 9.34
CA ASN A 35 -9.19 26.00 8.72
C ASN A 35 -7.77 26.11 8.15
N ASP A 36 -6.96 25.06 8.24
CA ASP A 36 -5.63 25.08 7.66
C ASP A 36 -5.73 24.95 6.13
N ALA A 37 -5.36 26.02 5.44
CA ALA A 37 -5.37 26.09 3.99
C ALA A 37 -4.41 25.07 3.33
N ASN A 38 -3.36 24.67 4.06
CA ASN A 38 -2.34 23.74 3.60
C ASN A 38 -2.66 22.28 3.96
N PHE A 39 -3.76 22.03 4.68
CA PHE A 39 -4.11 20.67 5.06
C PHE A 39 -4.48 19.84 3.82
N PRO A 40 -3.86 18.66 3.62
CA PRO A 40 -4.11 17.81 2.47
C PRO A 40 -5.56 17.31 2.48
N ARG A 41 -6.32 17.64 1.43
CA ARG A 41 -7.77 17.35 1.36
C ARG A 41 -8.08 15.90 0.98
N ASN A 42 -7.13 15.19 0.40
CA ASN A 42 -7.26 13.82 -0.09
C ASN A 42 -5.90 13.12 -0.11
N LEU A 43 -5.89 11.82 -0.38
CA LEU A 43 -4.65 11.03 -0.39
C LEU A 43 -3.72 11.36 -1.56
N HIS A 44 -4.22 11.97 -2.64
CA HIS A 44 -3.36 12.48 -3.71
C HIS A 44 -2.50 13.64 -3.19
N ASN A 45 -3.12 14.64 -2.55
CA ASN A 45 -2.40 15.76 -1.95
C ASN A 45 -1.50 15.32 -0.79
N ALA A 46 -1.91 14.31 -0.01
CA ALA A 46 -1.06 13.73 1.03
C ALA A 46 0.20 13.09 0.44
N ALA A 47 0.09 12.34 -0.66
CA ALA A 47 1.23 11.76 -1.35
C ALA A 47 2.18 12.84 -1.92
N GLU A 48 1.62 13.88 -2.54
CA GLU A 48 2.40 15.04 -3.00
C GLU A 48 3.12 15.74 -1.85
N LEU A 49 2.47 15.92 -0.71
CA LEU A 49 3.07 16.52 0.48
C LEU A 49 4.27 15.71 0.93
N PHE A 50 4.13 14.39 1.12
CA PHE A 50 5.24 13.52 1.51
C PHE A 50 6.43 13.63 0.55
N LEU A 51 6.17 13.65 -0.76
CA LEU A 51 7.21 13.81 -1.77
C LEU A 51 7.89 15.18 -1.66
N ARG A 52 7.13 16.26 -1.47
CA ARG A 52 7.67 17.63 -1.34
C ARG A 52 8.54 17.82 -0.09
N VAL A 53 8.24 17.11 1.00
CA VAL A 53 9.02 17.19 2.24
C VAL A 53 10.11 16.13 2.36
N GLY A 54 10.38 15.36 1.29
CA GLY A 54 11.44 14.35 1.27
C GLY A 54 11.10 13.04 2.00
N MET A 55 9.84 12.83 2.40
CA MET A 55 9.37 11.60 3.04
C MET A 55 8.97 10.54 2.00
N VAL A 56 9.93 10.14 1.16
CA VAL A 56 9.70 9.23 0.01
C VAL A 56 9.16 7.88 0.46
N GLU A 57 9.64 7.35 1.59
CA GLU A 57 9.16 6.08 2.16
C GLU A 57 7.69 6.15 2.56
N ASN A 58 7.24 7.28 3.12
CA ASN A 58 5.86 7.50 3.49
C ASN A 58 4.96 7.56 2.24
N ALA A 59 5.42 8.22 1.17
CA ALA A 59 4.72 8.24 -0.11
C ALA A 59 4.61 6.83 -0.72
N ALA A 60 5.70 6.05 -0.69
CA ALA A 60 5.71 4.67 -1.14
C ALA A 60 4.75 3.78 -0.35
N LYS A 61 4.74 3.91 0.98
CA LYS A 61 3.85 3.17 1.86
C LYS A 61 2.38 3.51 1.60
N LEU A 62 2.06 4.81 1.50
CA LEU A 62 0.73 5.28 1.16
C LEU A 62 0.28 4.68 -0.16
N LYS A 63 1.14 4.71 -1.18
CA LYS A 63 0.86 4.10 -2.49
C LYS A 63 0.53 2.61 -2.37
N THR A 64 1.37 1.83 -1.69
CA THR A 64 1.13 0.38 -1.51
C THR A 64 -0.21 0.11 -0.83
N CYS A 65 -0.52 0.85 0.23
CA CYS A 65 -1.78 0.72 0.97
C CYS A 65 -3.01 1.03 0.10
N VAL A 66 -2.98 2.16 -0.60
CA VAL A 66 -4.12 2.63 -1.41
C VAL A 66 -4.31 1.77 -2.65
N ASP A 67 -3.23 1.41 -3.34
CA ASP A 67 -3.30 0.52 -4.50
C ASP A 67 -3.85 -0.86 -4.12
N GLY A 68 -3.46 -1.38 -2.95
CA GLY A 68 -4.02 -2.63 -2.41
C GLY A 68 -5.54 -2.54 -2.28
N MET A 69 -6.04 -1.50 -1.61
CA MET A 69 -7.48 -1.27 -1.42
C MET A 69 -8.21 -1.11 -2.76
N ILE A 70 -7.69 -0.31 -3.70
CA ILE A 70 -8.30 -0.10 -5.02
C ILE A 70 -8.34 -1.41 -5.82
N THR A 71 -7.28 -2.21 -5.75
CA THR A 71 -7.20 -3.52 -6.40
C THR A 71 -8.27 -4.45 -5.83
N THR A 72 -8.41 -4.50 -4.50
CA THR A 72 -9.46 -5.28 -3.85
C THR A 72 -10.86 -4.90 -4.34
N TYR A 73 -11.16 -3.61 -4.51
CA TYR A 73 -12.46 -3.21 -5.08
C TYR A 73 -12.64 -3.63 -6.54
N LYS A 74 -11.59 -3.55 -7.36
CA LYS A 74 -11.66 -3.94 -8.79
C LYS A 74 -11.89 -5.43 -8.98
N GLU A 75 -11.34 -6.24 -8.09
CA GLU A 75 -11.46 -7.69 -8.11
C GLU A 75 -12.84 -8.19 -7.65
N ASN A 76 -13.75 -7.28 -7.27
CA ASN A 76 -15.10 -7.57 -6.75
C ASN A 76 -15.05 -8.55 -5.57
N PRO A 77 -14.86 -8.06 -4.33
CA PRO A 77 -14.85 -8.93 -3.16
C PRO A 77 -16.23 -9.57 -3.05
N ASP A 78 -16.28 -10.88 -3.23
CA ASP A 78 -17.47 -11.74 -3.25
C ASP A 78 -18.25 -11.79 -1.91
N GLY A 79 -17.83 -11.01 -0.91
CA GLY A 79 -18.40 -10.95 0.43
C GLY A 79 -18.20 -12.24 1.23
N LYS A 80 -17.45 -13.23 0.69
CA LYS A 80 -17.19 -14.53 1.31
C LYS A 80 -15.71 -14.70 1.65
N SER A 81 -14.82 -14.04 0.93
CA SER A 81 -13.39 -13.96 1.22
C SER A 81 -13.13 -13.14 2.49
N GLY A 82 -12.10 -13.55 3.26
CA GLY A 82 -11.69 -12.93 4.53
C GLY A 82 -11.26 -11.47 4.36
N MET A 83 -12.22 -10.58 4.28
CA MET A 83 -12.04 -9.14 4.10
C MET A 83 -12.39 -8.43 5.39
N ARG A 84 -11.66 -7.36 5.68
CA ARG A 84 -11.95 -6.46 6.79
C ARG A 84 -12.51 -5.17 6.21
N LEU A 85 -13.72 -4.83 6.61
CA LEU A 85 -14.40 -3.61 6.21
C LEU A 85 -14.37 -2.62 7.37
N GLY A 86 -14.19 -1.33 7.12
CA GLY A 86 -14.25 -0.31 8.16
C GLY A 86 -13.93 1.11 7.73
N ARG A 87 -13.62 1.96 8.70
CA ARG A 87 -13.12 3.32 8.45
C ARG A 87 -11.61 3.34 8.64
N ALA A 88 -10.90 3.67 7.56
CA ALA A 88 -9.44 3.76 7.59
C ALA A 88 -8.96 5.11 8.11
N CYS A 89 -7.68 5.16 8.42
CA CYS A 89 -6.95 6.33 8.84
C CYS A 89 -5.65 6.49 8.03
N ALA A 90 -5.16 7.71 7.90
CA ALA A 90 -3.84 8.02 7.36
C ALA A 90 -2.91 8.43 8.52
N CYS A 91 -1.72 7.86 8.55
CA CYS A 91 -0.68 8.19 9.53
C CYS A 91 0.40 9.06 8.88
N TRP A 92 0.61 10.26 9.41
CA TRP A 92 1.60 11.21 8.91
C TRP A 92 3.03 10.80 9.26
N SER A 93 3.23 10.08 10.37
CA SER A 93 4.56 9.64 10.81
C SER A 93 5.18 8.58 9.88
N CYS A 94 4.39 7.64 9.32
CA CYS A 94 4.92 6.52 8.51
C CYS A 94 4.24 6.31 7.15
N GLY A 95 3.30 7.17 6.76
CA GLY A 95 2.56 7.07 5.49
C GLY A 95 1.57 5.90 5.39
N TYR A 96 1.38 5.11 6.45
CA TYR A 96 0.39 4.03 6.45
C TYR A 96 -1.02 4.58 6.27
N CYS A 97 -1.77 4.01 5.33
CA CYS A 97 -3.20 4.24 5.16
C CYS A 97 -3.94 2.92 5.33
N GLY A 98 -4.91 2.87 6.23
CA GLY A 98 -5.64 1.63 6.46
C GLY A 98 -6.43 1.59 7.76
N LEU A 99 -6.95 0.42 8.09
CA LEU A 99 -7.69 0.21 9.33
C LEU A 99 -6.76 0.46 10.54
N PRO A 100 -7.21 1.26 11.53
CA PRO A 100 -6.39 1.56 12.70
C PRO A 100 -6.18 0.33 13.57
N LYS A 101 -5.19 0.39 14.46
CA LYS A 101 -4.95 -0.65 15.46
C LYS A 101 -6.20 -0.79 16.35
N ASN A 102 -6.48 -2.01 16.79
CA ASN A 102 -7.68 -2.33 17.59
C ASN A 102 -8.99 -1.95 16.87
N TYR A 103 -8.99 -1.96 15.55
CA TYR A 103 -10.23 -1.85 14.76
C TYR A 103 -11.20 -2.98 15.14
N GLN A 104 -12.49 -2.62 15.30
CA GLN A 104 -13.57 -3.56 15.54
C GLN A 104 -14.67 -3.32 14.52
N GLU A 105 -15.07 -4.38 13.83
CA GLU A 105 -16.10 -4.32 12.79
C GLU A 105 -17.47 -3.97 13.38
N GLY A 106 -18.25 -3.17 12.66
CA GLY A 106 -19.62 -2.80 13.04
C GLY A 106 -19.76 -1.77 14.17
N LYS A 107 -18.67 -1.32 14.81
CA LYS A 107 -18.74 -0.25 15.82
C LYS A 107 -18.58 1.13 15.18
N SER A 108 -19.61 1.96 15.35
CA SER A 108 -19.56 3.39 15.07
C SER A 108 -18.45 4.03 15.92
N LYS A 109 -17.33 4.39 15.29
CA LYS A 109 -16.22 5.06 15.97
C LYS A 109 -16.56 6.54 16.18
N LYS A 110 -17.18 6.84 17.32
CA LYS A 110 -17.17 8.19 17.92
C LYS A 110 -15.84 8.33 18.67
N GLY A 111 -14.83 8.92 18.03
CA GLY A 111 -13.53 9.09 18.66
C GLY A 111 -12.42 9.53 17.69
N PRO A 112 -11.24 9.88 18.22
CA PRO A 112 -10.10 10.23 17.40
C PRO A 112 -9.66 9.06 16.52
N PRO A 113 -9.08 9.34 15.34
CA PRO A 113 -8.47 8.34 14.48
C PRO A 113 -7.30 7.63 15.17
N GLY A 114 -7.06 6.38 14.78
CA GLY A 114 -5.92 5.61 15.26
C GLY A 114 -6.19 4.75 16.51
N PRO A 115 -5.12 4.28 17.18
CA PRO A 115 -3.72 4.47 16.80
C PRO A 115 -3.36 3.79 15.47
N CYS A 116 -2.27 4.20 14.84
CA CYS A 116 -1.80 3.64 13.56
C CYS A 116 -1.52 2.14 13.70
N ASN A 117 -2.03 1.32 12.77
CA ASN A 117 -1.84 -0.12 12.82
C ASN A 117 -0.41 -0.57 12.43
N HIS A 118 0.35 0.30 11.76
CA HIS A 118 1.73 0.00 11.36
C HIS A 118 2.76 0.39 12.43
N CYS A 119 2.78 1.66 12.84
CA CYS A 119 3.81 2.17 13.76
C CYS A 119 3.31 2.44 15.19
N GLY A 120 2.00 2.35 15.44
CA GLY A 120 1.41 2.64 16.76
C GLY A 120 1.20 4.12 17.07
N GLU A 121 1.61 5.04 16.19
CA GLU A 121 1.39 6.50 16.33
C GLU A 121 -0.08 6.81 16.70
N PRO A 122 -0.33 7.46 17.86
CA PRO A 122 -1.68 7.78 18.28
C PRO A 122 -2.19 9.14 17.79
N ASP A 123 -1.31 10.13 17.60
CA ASP A 123 -1.72 11.53 17.51
C ASP A 123 -1.65 12.06 16.08
N GLN A 124 -0.59 11.73 15.35
CA GLN A 124 -0.39 12.18 13.96
C GLN A 124 -1.14 11.29 12.96
N VAL A 125 -2.44 11.14 13.19
CA VAL A 125 -3.34 10.28 12.42
C VAL A 125 -4.63 11.03 12.08
N ASN A 126 -5.16 10.86 10.88
CA ASN A 126 -6.45 11.42 10.44
C ASN A 126 -7.40 10.34 9.91
N TRP A 127 -8.71 10.53 10.08
CA TRP A 127 -9.69 9.63 9.48
C TRP A 127 -9.72 9.79 7.96
N LEU A 128 -10.03 8.70 7.26
CA LEU A 128 -10.28 8.70 5.83
C LEU A 128 -11.75 8.50 5.52
N LYS A 129 -12.16 9.00 4.36
CA LYS A 129 -13.48 8.82 3.77
C LYS A 129 -13.34 8.46 2.30
N VAL A 130 -13.81 7.28 1.93
CA VAL A 130 -13.80 6.84 0.51
C VAL A 130 -15.09 7.28 -0.13
N THR A 131 -15.00 8.04 -1.23
CA THR A 131 -16.15 8.59 -1.95
C THR A 131 -16.27 7.96 -3.34
N THR A 132 -17.50 7.70 -3.78
CA THR A 132 -17.75 7.23 -5.16
C THR A 132 -18.22 8.38 -6.03
N GLN A 133 -17.80 8.38 -7.29
CA GLN A 133 -18.34 9.30 -8.30
C GLN A 133 -19.64 8.77 -8.95
N GLN A 134 -19.91 7.46 -8.83
CA GLN A 134 -21.02 6.77 -9.51
C GLN A 134 -22.31 6.61 -8.67
N GLY A 135 -22.27 6.88 -7.36
CA GLY A 135 -23.46 6.95 -6.51
C GLY A 135 -24.14 8.32 -6.54
N LYS A 136 -25.27 8.48 -5.81
CA LYS A 136 -25.76 9.82 -5.44
C LYS A 136 -24.57 10.60 -4.87
N LYS A 137 -24.24 11.76 -5.43
CA LYS A 137 -23.13 12.65 -4.99
C LYS A 137 -22.95 12.54 -3.46
N GLY A 138 -21.85 11.92 -3.04
CA GLY A 138 -21.49 11.81 -1.62
C GLY A 138 -21.76 10.48 -0.93
N SER A 139 -22.13 9.40 -1.63
CA SER A 139 -22.18 8.06 -1.01
C SER A 139 -20.77 7.63 -0.56
N GLU A 140 -20.63 7.45 0.75
CA GLU A 140 -19.42 6.95 1.41
C GLU A 140 -19.41 5.42 1.38
N ILE A 141 -18.28 4.83 1.00
CA ILE A 141 -18.08 3.38 1.03
C ILE A 141 -17.04 3.01 2.09
N PRO A 142 -17.16 1.82 2.71
CA PRO A 142 -16.24 1.39 3.76
C PRO A 142 -14.89 1.03 3.16
N TRP A 143 -13.80 1.46 3.78
CA TRP A 143 -12.45 0.99 3.43
C TRP A 143 -12.38 -0.54 3.57
N ILE A 144 -11.75 -1.19 2.60
CA ILE A 144 -11.59 -2.64 2.56
C ILE A 144 -10.11 -3.03 2.57
N GLU A 145 -9.78 -4.05 3.35
CA GLU A 145 -8.46 -4.69 3.37
C GLU A 145 -8.62 -6.20 3.38
N LEU A 146 -7.69 -6.90 2.75
CA LEU A 146 -7.55 -8.34 2.96
C LEU A 146 -7.23 -8.60 4.44
N ALA A 147 -7.86 -9.63 5.01
CA ALA A 147 -7.44 -10.12 6.31
C ALA A 147 -5.98 -10.59 6.20
N PRO A 148 -5.16 -10.34 7.24
CA PRO A 148 -3.85 -10.95 7.30
C PRO A 148 -4.00 -12.46 7.20
N LEU A 149 -3.17 -13.09 6.37
CA LEU A 149 -3.05 -14.54 6.30
C LEU A 149 -2.70 -15.05 7.71
N THR A 150 -3.24 -16.19 8.09
CA THR A 150 -2.78 -16.87 9.31
C THR A 150 -1.30 -17.24 9.17
N GLU A 151 -0.56 -17.42 10.27
CA GLU A 151 0.86 -17.78 10.23
C GLU A 151 1.12 -19.03 9.36
N GLU A 152 0.18 -19.98 9.37
CA GLU A 152 0.24 -21.19 8.55
C GLU A 152 0.07 -20.90 7.06
N GLU A 153 -0.87 -20.03 6.69
CA GLU A 153 -1.10 -19.61 5.31
C GLU A 153 0.05 -18.72 4.79
N GLU A 154 0.59 -17.85 5.64
CA GLU A 154 1.74 -17.01 5.29
C GLU A 154 3.00 -17.86 5.06
N LYS A 155 3.22 -18.89 5.90
CA LYS A 155 4.28 -19.87 5.70
C LYS A 155 4.10 -20.65 4.39
N LYS A 156 2.90 -21.15 4.11
CA LYS A 156 2.59 -21.84 2.84
C LYS A 156 2.84 -20.95 1.63
N LYS A 157 2.48 -19.67 1.69
CA LYS A 157 2.71 -18.70 0.61
C LYS A 157 4.21 -18.44 0.40
N LYS A 158 4.97 -18.23 1.49
CA LYS A 158 6.43 -18.04 1.44
C LYS A 158 7.14 -19.29 0.90
N ASP A 159 6.74 -20.48 1.33
CA ASP A 159 7.29 -21.75 0.85
C ASP A 159 6.98 -21.95 -0.64
N ALA A 160 5.77 -21.62 -1.10
CA ALA A 160 5.39 -21.68 -2.51
C ALA A 160 6.18 -20.66 -3.37
N GLU A 161 6.36 -19.42 -2.91
CA GLU A 161 7.19 -18.42 -3.61
C GLU A 161 8.66 -18.85 -3.67
N MET A 162 9.21 -19.41 -2.59
CA MET A 162 10.57 -19.93 -2.59
C MET A 162 10.72 -21.14 -3.51
N ALA A 163 9.73 -22.04 -3.56
CA ALA A 163 9.72 -23.17 -4.47
C ALA A 163 9.67 -22.70 -5.94
N ALA A 164 8.82 -21.72 -6.26
CA ALA A 164 8.75 -21.13 -7.60
C ALA A 164 10.08 -20.49 -8.02
N LYS A 165 10.70 -19.71 -7.13
CA LYS A 165 12.03 -19.12 -7.38
C LYS A 165 13.11 -20.19 -7.58
N ARG A 166 13.09 -21.27 -6.80
CA ARG A 166 14.02 -22.40 -6.97
C ARG A 166 13.84 -23.08 -8.32
N ALA A 167 12.60 -23.34 -8.73
CA ALA A 167 12.30 -23.94 -10.03
C ALA A 167 12.76 -23.06 -11.20
N GLU A 168 12.59 -21.75 -11.10
CA GLU A 168 13.06 -20.79 -12.10
C GLU A 168 14.60 -20.77 -12.20
N ILE A 169 15.29 -20.75 -11.06
CA ILE A 169 16.76 -20.80 -11.02
C ILE A 169 17.27 -22.11 -11.62
N GLU A 170 16.66 -23.25 -11.27
CA GLU A 170 17.07 -24.56 -11.78
C GLU A 170 16.88 -24.65 -13.31
N ALA A 171 15.76 -24.13 -13.83
CA ALA A 171 15.52 -24.06 -15.27
C ALA A 171 16.58 -23.20 -15.98
N ASN A 172 16.94 -22.06 -15.42
CA ASN A 172 17.97 -21.16 -15.96
C ASN A 172 19.36 -21.80 -15.93
N VAL A 173 19.72 -22.47 -14.84
CA VAL A 173 21.01 -23.19 -14.73
C VAL A 173 21.08 -24.33 -15.75
N LYS A 174 20.01 -25.11 -15.90
CA LYS A 174 19.96 -26.21 -16.87
C LYS A 174 20.12 -25.72 -18.30
N LYS A 175 19.47 -24.60 -18.64
CA LYS A 175 19.61 -23.94 -19.95
C LYS A 175 21.05 -23.49 -20.19
N ALA A 176 21.67 -22.83 -19.23
CA ALA A 176 23.07 -22.36 -19.35
C ALA A 176 24.08 -23.51 -19.51
N ILE A 177 23.86 -24.65 -18.84
CA ILE A 177 24.72 -25.84 -18.99
C ILE A 177 24.57 -26.46 -20.38
N GLN A 178 23.34 -26.52 -20.92
CA GLN A 178 23.12 -27.02 -22.28
C GLN A 178 23.77 -26.11 -23.33
N GLU A 179 23.66 -24.79 -23.17
CA GLU A 179 24.32 -23.82 -24.06
C GLU A 179 25.85 -23.97 -24.03
N ARG A 180 26.46 -24.14 -22.84
CA ARG A 180 27.91 -24.40 -22.74
C ARG A 180 28.35 -25.68 -23.44
N LYS A 181 27.61 -26.78 -23.26
CA LYS A 181 27.92 -28.06 -23.91
C LYS A 181 27.81 -27.98 -25.44
N LEU A 182 26.89 -27.17 -25.96
CA LEU A 182 26.76 -26.94 -27.41
C LEU A 182 27.94 -26.13 -27.96
N VAL A 183 28.44 -25.15 -27.21
CA VAL A 183 29.63 -24.37 -27.58
C VAL A 183 30.90 -25.24 -27.53
N GLU A 184 31.06 -26.07 -26.50
CA GLU A 184 32.21 -26.99 -26.37
C GLU A 184 32.22 -28.08 -27.44
N ASN A 185 31.05 -28.58 -27.88
CA ASN A 185 30.97 -29.59 -28.94
C ASN A 185 31.04 -29.01 -30.37
N SER A 186 31.03 -27.68 -30.52
CA SER A 186 31.16 -27.01 -31.82
C SER A 186 32.52 -26.34 -32.03
N SER A 187 33.43 -26.50 -31.06
CA SER A 187 34.84 -26.09 -31.12
C SER A 187 35.75 -27.30 -31.35
#